data_AF-A0A975YAV4-F1
#
_entry.id   AF-A0A975YAV4-F1
#
_cell.length_a   1.000
_cell.length_b   1.000
_cell.length_c   1.000
_cell.angle_alpha   90.00
_cell.angle_beta   90.00
_cell.angle_gamma   90.00
#
_symmetry.space_group_name_H-M   'P 1'
#
loop_
_entity.id
_entity.type
_entity.pdbx_description
1 polymer ?
#
loop_
_entity_poly.entity_id
_entity_poly.type
_entity_poly.pdbx_seq_one_letter_code
_entity_poly.pdbx_strand_id
1 'polypeptide(L)'
;MLTLSVTPSRVAAVLHQAAITLAADGWDPYLRPMIAAVDRAAGFTKPGIDPAAEETTLQAWDTLGAHLGEQAVEGWERAPGRTTAEVCTALHAAAGGGTP
;
A
#
# COMPACT_ATOMS: atom_id res chain seq x y z
N MET A 1 7.86 -23.09 -14.59
CA MET A 1 7.17 -22.47 -13.43
C MET A 1 7.91 -21.18 -13.14
N LEU A 2 7.44 -20.07 -13.69
CA LEU A 2 8.03 -18.74 -13.47
C LEU A 2 7.53 -18.29 -12.09
N THR A 3 8.37 -18.37 -11.07
CA THR A 3 8.16 -17.56 -9.87
C THR A 3 8.25 -16.12 -10.34
N LEU A 4 7.12 -15.46 -10.52
CA LEU A 4 7.06 -14.00 -10.62
C LEU A 4 7.47 -13.47 -9.25
N SER A 5 8.77 -13.51 -8.97
CA SER A 5 9.32 -13.04 -7.71
C SER A 5 8.88 -11.59 -7.55
N VAL A 6 8.09 -11.32 -6.51
CA VAL A 6 7.74 -9.96 -6.13
C VAL A 6 9.06 -9.24 -5.86
N THR A 7 9.39 -8.29 -6.74
CA THR A 7 10.61 -7.51 -6.59
C THR A 7 10.33 -6.32 -5.68
N PRO A 8 11.30 -5.88 -4.87
CA PRO A 8 11.15 -4.67 -4.05
C PRO A 8 10.79 -3.45 -4.90
N SER A 9 11.26 -3.39 -6.16
CA SER A 9 10.87 -2.35 -7.12
C SER A 9 9.39 -2.40 -7.50
N ARG A 10 8.79 -3.61 -7.62
CA ARG A 10 7.35 -3.77 -7.87
C ARG A 10 6.54 -3.30 -6.66
N VAL A 11 6.98 -3.65 -5.46
CA VAL A 11 6.34 -3.20 -4.20
C VAL A 11 6.36 -1.67 -4.10
N ALA A 12 7.52 -1.05 -4.33
CA ALA A 12 7.66 0.40 -4.33
C ALA A 12 6.75 1.07 -5.40
N ALA A 13 6.68 0.49 -6.61
CA ALA A 13 5.81 0.99 -7.66
C ALA A 13 4.32 0.92 -7.28
N VAL A 14 3.89 -0.16 -6.62
CA VAL A 14 2.50 -0.31 -6.12
C VAL A 14 2.19 0.75 -5.06
N LEU A 15 3.08 0.97 -4.10
CA LEU A 15 2.90 1.99 -3.06
C LEU A 15 2.85 3.41 -3.64
N HIS A 16 3.71 3.72 -4.61
CA HIS A 16 3.64 4.99 -5.35
C HIS A 16 2.33 5.16 -6.11
N GLN A 17 1.88 4.12 -6.82
CA GLN A 17 0.62 4.17 -7.57
C GLN A 17 -0.60 4.28 -6.65
N ALA A 18 -0.57 3.63 -5.49
CA ALA A 18 -1.60 3.76 -4.47
C ALA A 18 -1.70 5.21 -3.95
N ALA A 19 -0.57 5.86 -3.69
CA ALA A 19 -0.52 7.26 -3.26
C ALA A 19 -1.11 8.20 -4.33
N ILE A 20 -0.76 8.01 -5.61
CA ILE A 20 -1.32 8.78 -6.73
C ILE A 20 -2.84 8.62 -6.80
N THR A 21 -3.33 7.39 -6.63
CA THR A 21 -4.76 7.07 -6.67
C THR A 21 -5.50 7.76 -5.53
N LEU A 22 -4.98 7.69 -4.30
CA LEU A 22 -5.57 8.34 -3.13
C LEU A 22 -5.52 9.87 -3.21
N ALA A 23 -4.47 10.44 -3.79
CA ALA A 23 -4.39 11.87 -4.03
C ALA A 23 -5.43 12.35 -5.06
N ALA A 24 -5.72 11.55 -6.08
CA ALA A 24 -6.68 11.88 -7.13
C ALA A 24 -8.14 11.68 -6.69
N ASP A 25 -8.45 10.54 -6.08
CA ASP A 25 -9.82 10.21 -5.67
C ASP A 25 -10.17 10.89 -4.35
N GLY A 26 -9.18 11.11 -3.48
CA GLY A 26 -9.35 11.53 -2.10
C GLY A 26 -9.32 10.32 -1.17
N TRP A 27 -8.49 10.38 -0.14
CA TRP A 27 -8.45 9.34 0.87
C TRP A 27 -9.64 9.46 1.84
N ASP A 28 -10.18 8.31 2.24
CA ASP A 28 -11.18 8.20 3.30
C ASP A 28 -10.97 6.86 4.04
N PRO A 29 -10.73 6.83 5.35
CA PRO A 29 -10.38 5.59 6.06
C PRO A 29 -11.51 4.54 6.13
N TYR A 30 -12.73 4.90 5.74
CA TYR A 30 -13.89 4.00 5.74
C TYR A 30 -14.37 3.66 4.32
N LEU A 31 -14.32 4.61 3.40
CA LEU A 31 -14.78 4.44 2.02
C LEU A 31 -13.65 4.07 1.06
N ARG A 32 -12.44 4.59 1.29
CA ARG A 32 -11.26 4.45 0.43
C ARG A 32 -9.99 4.28 1.27
N PRO A 33 -9.91 3.18 2.04
CA PRO A 33 -8.77 2.94 2.92
C PRO A 33 -7.50 2.67 2.11
N MET A 34 -6.35 2.77 2.78
CA MET A 34 -5.05 2.57 2.13
C MET A 34 -4.93 1.20 1.44
N ILE A 35 -5.43 0.15 2.09
CA ILE A 35 -5.38 -1.23 1.55
C ILE A 35 -6.10 -1.34 0.20
N ALA A 36 -7.25 -0.67 0.03
CA ALA A 36 -8.01 -0.71 -1.22
C ALA A 36 -7.26 -0.03 -2.38
N ALA A 37 -6.48 1.01 -2.09
CA ALA A 37 -5.61 1.65 -3.07
C ALA A 37 -4.42 0.77 -3.44
N VAL A 38 -3.84 0.06 -2.47
CA VAL A 38 -2.74 -0.90 -2.68
C VAL A 38 -3.22 -2.10 -3.51
N ASP A 39 -4.38 -2.68 -3.18
CA ASP A 39 -5.00 -3.77 -3.94
C ASP A 39 -5.19 -3.36 -5.41
N ARG A 40 -5.78 -2.19 -5.62
CA ARG A 40 -6.01 -1.64 -6.97
C ARG A 40 -4.70 -1.41 -7.73
N ALA A 41 -3.68 -0.87 -7.06
CA ALA A 41 -2.37 -0.62 -7.65
C ALA A 41 -1.60 -1.91 -7.96
N ALA A 42 -1.76 -2.95 -7.15
CA ALA A 42 -1.19 -4.28 -7.39
C ALA A 42 -1.91 -5.05 -8.52
N GLY A 43 -3.08 -4.57 -8.94
CA GLY A 43 -3.96 -5.29 -9.87
C GLY A 43 -4.76 -6.41 -9.19
N PHE A 44 -4.80 -6.42 -7.86
CA PHE A 44 -5.57 -7.37 -7.08
C PHE A 44 -7.07 -7.04 -7.20
N THR A 45 -7.73 -7.75 -8.11
CA THR A 45 -9.17 -7.56 -8.39
C THR A 45 -10.04 -8.60 -7.69
N LYS A 46 -9.50 -9.78 -7.41
CA LYS A 46 -10.19 -10.86 -6.68
C LYS A 46 -9.18 -11.86 -6.11
N PRO A 47 -9.40 -12.37 -4.88
CA PRO A 47 -8.58 -13.43 -4.30
C PRO A 47 -8.58 -14.68 -5.21
N GLY A 48 -7.39 -15.26 -5.42
CA GLY A 48 -7.18 -16.48 -6.20
C GLY A 48 -7.12 -16.31 -7.73
N ILE A 49 -7.21 -15.09 -8.27
CA ILE A 49 -7.02 -14.85 -9.72
C ILE A 49 -5.55 -14.64 -10.07
N ASP A 50 -4.83 -13.84 -9.28
CA ASP A 50 -3.42 -13.53 -9.52
C ASP A 50 -2.61 -13.65 -8.21
N PRO A 51 -1.93 -14.79 -8.00
CA PRO A 51 -1.14 -15.01 -6.79
C PRO A 51 0.01 -14.01 -6.65
N ALA A 52 0.53 -13.48 -7.76
CA ALA A 52 1.61 -12.50 -7.71
C ALA A 52 1.09 -11.12 -7.29
N ALA A 53 -0.14 -10.75 -7.66
CA ALA A 53 -0.80 -9.53 -7.18
C ALA A 53 -1.12 -9.62 -5.67
N GLU A 54 -1.56 -10.79 -5.20
CA GLU A 54 -1.81 -11.05 -3.78
C GLU A 54 -0.51 -10.94 -2.97
N GLU A 55 0.56 -11.61 -3.41
CA GLU A 55 1.87 -11.54 -2.76
C GLU A 55 2.43 -10.10 -2.77
N THR A 56 2.28 -9.37 -3.87
CA THR A 56 2.72 -7.97 -3.96
C THR A 56 1.95 -7.07 -3.00
N THR A 57 0.64 -7.27 -2.86
CA THR A 57 -0.21 -6.52 -1.94
C THR A 57 0.22 -6.76 -0.49
N LEU A 58 0.39 -8.03 -0.12
CA LEU A 58 0.82 -8.41 1.23
C LEU A 58 2.18 -7.80 1.56
N GLN A 59 3.14 -7.85 0.63
CA GLN A 59 4.47 -7.30 0.85
C GLN A 59 4.50 -5.76 0.88
N ALA A 60 3.65 -5.10 0.09
CA ALA A 60 3.43 -3.65 0.18
C ALA A 60 2.83 -3.26 1.53
N TRP A 61 1.86 -4.03 2.02
CA TRP A 61 1.24 -3.79 3.31
C TRP A 61 2.20 -4.04 4.48
N ASP A 62 3.01 -5.09 4.41
CA ASP A 62 4.06 -5.37 5.39
C ASP A 62 5.11 -4.25 5.43
N THR A 63 5.57 -3.78 4.27
CA THR A 63 6.50 -2.64 4.16
C THR A 63 5.92 -1.37 4.79
N LEU A 64 4.63 -1.12 4.56
CA LEU A 64 3.94 0.02 5.14
C LEU A 64 3.77 -0.12 6.66
N GLY A 65 3.42 -1.30 7.15
CA GLY A 65 3.34 -1.60 8.58
C GLY A 65 4.70 -1.44 9.28
N ALA A 66 5.76 -1.95 8.68
CA ALA A 66 7.12 -1.80 9.17
C ALA A 66 7.55 -0.32 9.23
N HIS A 67 7.20 0.47 8.21
CA HIS A 67 7.48 1.91 8.18
C HIS A 67 6.73 2.68 9.27
N LEU A 68 5.44 2.38 9.45
CA LEU A 68 4.59 3.08 10.42
C LEU A 68 4.88 2.66 11.86
N GLY A 69 5.57 1.53 12.08
CA GLY A 69 5.92 1.03 13.41
C GLY A 69 4.71 0.65 14.27
N GLU A 70 3.50 0.70 13.70
CA GLU A 70 2.24 0.41 14.38
C GLU A 70 1.76 -1.01 14.06
N GLN A 71 1.15 -1.67 15.05
CA GLN A 71 0.63 -3.04 14.90
C GLN A 71 -0.59 -3.14 13.96
N ALA A 72 -1.14 -2.02 13.47
CA ALA A 72 -2.16 -2.01 12.44
C ALA A 72 -2.16 -0.68 11.66
N VAL A 73 -1.82 -0.74 10.37
CA VAL A 73 -1.93 0.40 9.43
C VAL A 73 -3.36 0.96 9.41
N GLU A 74 -4.38 0.10 9.55
CA GLU A 74 -5.79 0.51 9.69
C GLU A 74 -6.03 1.40 10.91
N GLY A 75 -5.33 1.16 12.02
CA GLY A 75 -5.40 1.98 13.22
C GLY A 75 -4.75 3.34 13.00
N TRP A 76 -3.58 3.36 12.34
CA TRP A 76 -2.86 4.59 12.00
C TRP A 76 -3.68 5.50 11.08
N GLU A 77 -4.29 4.95 10.02
CA GLU A 77 -5.07 5.74 9.07
C GLU A 77 -6.36 6.28 9.69
N ARG A 78 -6.98 5.53 10.61
CA ARG A 78 -8.19 5.96 11.33
C ARG A 78 -7.90 6.95 12.47
N ALA A 79 -6.64 7.26 12.75
CA ALA A 79 -6.30 8.20 13.80
C ALA A 79 -6.89 9.60 13.52
N PRO A 80 -7.40 10.30 14.55
CA PRO A 80 -7.99 11.61 14.37
C PRO A 80 -6.94 12.62 13.89
N GLY A 81 -7.31 13.47 12.92
CA GLY A 81 -6.43 14.49 12.36
C GLY A 81 -5.57 14.02 11.18
N ARG A 82 -5.69 12.76 10.75
CA ARG A 82 -5.06 12.28 9.53
C ARG A 82 -5.60 12.98 8.30
N THR A 83 -4.71 13.23 7.36
CA THR A 83 -5.04 13.89 6.09
C THR A 83 -4.56 13.04 4.92
N THR A 84 -5.19 13.22 3.77
CA THR A 84 -4.76 12.61 2.50
C THR A 84 -3.27 12.84 2.24
N ALA A 85 -2.74 14.01 2.57
CA ALA A 85 -1.33 14.34 2.39
C ALA A 85 -0.41 13.49 3.28
N GLU A 86 -0.78 13.27 4.55
CA GLU A 86 -0.01 12.40 5.45
C GLU A 86 -0.03 10.94 4.98
N VAL A 87 -1.18 10.46 4.54
CA VAL A 87 -1.37 9.11 4.00
C VAL A 87 -0.52 8.89 2.74
N CYS A 88 -0.55 9.84 1.81
CA CYS A 88 0.28 9.77 0.61
C CYS A 88 1.77 9.85 0.95
N THR A 89 2.15 10.66 1.94
CA THR A 89 3.54 10.77 2.41
C THR A 89 4.02 9.46 3.01
N ALA A 90 3.20 8.79 3.83
CA ALA A 90 3.52 7.49 4.40
C ALA A 90 3.71 6.41 3.32
N LEU A 91 2.84 6.39 2.31
CA LEU A 91 2.97 5.48 1.17
C LEU A 91 4.27 5.71 0.38
N HIS A 92 4.60 6.98 0.11
CA HIS A 92 5.86 7.33 -0.56
C HIS A 92 7.09 7.01 0.28
N ALA A 93 7.03 7.24 1.59
CA ALA A 93 8.12 6.93 2.50
C ALA A 93 8.35 5.42 2.63
N ALA A 94 7.26 4.62 2.68
CA ALA A 94 7.33 3.17 2.60
C ALA A 94 7.88 2.68 1.25
N ALA A 95 7.52 3.35 0.14
CA ALA A 95 8.03 3.01 -1.19
C ALA A 95 9.54 3.30 -1.36
N GLY A 96 10.03 4.37 -0.74
CA GLY A 96 11.45 4.74 -0.75
C GLY A 96 12.31 3.99 0.27
N GLY A 97 11.68 3.27 1.20
CA GLY A 97 12.32 2.65 2.35
C GLY A 97 12.52 1.14 2.23
N GLY A 98 13.39 0.71 1.31
CA GLY A 98 14.33 -0.35 1.68
C GLY A 98 15.32 0.28 2.64
N THR A 99 15.42 -0.24 3.87
CA THR A 99 16.28 0.27 4.95
C THR A 99 17.70 0.58 4.48
N PRO A 100 18.40 1.59 5.05
CA PRO A 100 19.86 1.59 5.00
C PRO A 100 20.45 0.33 5.66
#